data_AF-A0A0K0DZV2-F1
#
_entry.id   AF-A0A0K0DZV2-F1
#
_cell.length_a   1.000
_cell.length_b   1.000
_cell.length_c   1.000
_cell.angle_alpha   90.00
_cell.angle_beta   90.00
_cell.angle_gamma   90.00
#
_symmetry.space_group_name_H-M   'P 1'
#
loop_
_entity.id
_entity.type
_entity.pdbx_description
1 polymer ?
#
loop_
_entity_poly.entity_id
_entity_poly.type
_entity_poly.pdbx_seq_one_letter_code
_entity_poly.pdbx_strand_id
1 'polypeptide(L)'
;MYTFYSIIFLILGIIGFLISLFILFIHLNSNQLLQDYVVVVPRLVVDVLIHGIFITSGILITINYICISFIILLSVIILQICFSLNNNFYILLAVNYPVKLIELPLRKRYLLMFIWLIISLIVLIPFVIIKNVTICDLKDSYRIIYIIIGVFSVISNILIIISIFCVKNSKTKRELANEAKISILATLLPSIGCIAASWYDITEEAKDMVYVLCYCLIGLYIISNNVFILLNDDVQKAIKGISRRIRPIRFNNI
;
A
#
# COMPACT_ATOMS: atom_id res chain seq x y z
N MET A 1 -13.61 18.58 14.76
CA MET A 1 -12.37 18.16 14.07
C MET A 1 -12.37 16.65 13.81
N TYR A 2 -12.44 15.80 14.84
CA TYR A 2 -12.41 14.34 14.65
C TYR A 2 -13.55 13.75 13.81
N THR A 3 -14.76 14.31 13.88
CA THR A 3 -15.88 13.91 13.01
C THR A 3 -15.54 14.07 11.51
N PHE A 4 -14.84 15.14 11.15
CA PHE A 4 -14.36 15.36 9.79
C PHE A 4 -13.31 14.32 9.37
N TYR A 5 -12.37 13.97 10.27
CA TYR A 5 -11.39 12.91 10.02
C TYR A 5 -12.03 11.54 9.83
N SER A 6 -13.03 11.21 10.65
CA SER A 6 -13.81 9.99 10.49
C SER A 6 -14.45 9.90 9.10
N ILE A 7 -15.14 10.97 8.67
CA ILE A 7 -15.81 11.02 7.36
C ILE A 7 -14.77 10.81 6.24
N ILE A 8 -13.63 11.48 6.28
CA ILE A 8 -12.59 11.33 5.26
C ILE A 8 -12.06 9.89 5.22
N PHE A 9 -11.70 9.31 6.37
CA PHE A 9 -11.19 7.94 6.42
C PHE A 9 -12.22 6.91 5.97
N LEU A 10 -13.50 7.11 6.28
CA LEU A 10 -14.58 6.25 5.78
C LEU A 10 -14.72 6.35 4.26
N ILE A 11 -14.71 7.56 3.69
CA ILE A 11 -14.84 7.75 2.23
C ILE A 11 -13.65 7.13 1.51
N LEU A 12 -12.42 7.48 1.90
CA LEU A 12 -11.19 6.94 1.29
C LEU A 12 -11.09 5.42 1.50
N GLY A 13 -11.44 4.95 2.70
CA GLY A 13 -11.44 3.54 3.04
C GLY A 13 -12.44 2.73 2.22
N ILE A 14 -13.70 3.15 2.13
CA ILE A 14 -14.74 2.41 1.40
C ILE A 14 -14.44 2.39 -0.10
N ILE A 15 -14.16 3.55 -0.70
CA ILE A 15 -13.89 3.65 -2.15
C ILE A 15 -12.66 2.82 -2.50
N GLY A 16 -11.57 3.01 -1.76
CA GLY A 16 -10.33 2.27 -1.98
C GLY A 16 -10.52 0.77 -1.78
N PHE A 17 -11.18 0.35 -0.71
CA PHE A 17 -11.41 -1.07 -0.41
C PHE A 17 -12.17 -1.76 -1.56
N LEU A 18 -13.25 -1.14 -2.04
CA LEU A 18 -14.06 -1.70 -3.13
C LEU A 18 -13.27 -1.83 -4.43
N ILE A 19 -12.49 -0.80 -4.80
CA ILE A 19 -11.67 -0.82 -6.02
C ILE A 19 -10.57 -1.89 -5.90
N SER A 20 -9.81 -1.91 -4.80
CA SER A 20 -8.72 -2.86 -4.58
C SER A 20 -9.23 -4.30 -4.55
N LEU A 21 -10.34 -4.56 -3.85
CA LEU A 21 -10.95 -5.88 -3.77
C LEU A 21 -11.46 -6.35 -5.14
N PHE A 22 -12.07 -5.47 -5.92
CA PHE A 22 -12.55 -5.78 -7.27
C PHE A 22 -11.40 -6.16 -8.21
N ILE A 23 -10.30 -5.39 -8.21
CA ILE A 23 -9.13 -5.68 -9.04
C ILE A 23 -8.43 -6.96 -8.58
N LEU A 24 -8.34 -7.19 -7.25
CA LEU A 24 -7.81 -8.42 -6.70
C LEU A 24 -8.62 -9.64 -7.16
N PHE A 25 -9.95 -9.54 -7.11
CA PHE A 25 -10.85 -10.58 -7.61
C PHE A 25 -10.62 -10.88 -9.10
N ILE A 26 -10.40 -9.85 -9.94
CA ILE A 26 -10.09 -10.05 -11.37
C ILE A 26 -8.77 -10.81 -11.57
N HIS A 27 -7.71 -10.43 -10.83
CA HIS A 27 -6.41 -11.08 -10.94
C HIS A 27 -6.45 -12.53 -10.47
N LEU A 28 -7.17 -12.82 -9.39
CA LEU A 28 -7.32 -14.17 -8.86
C LEU A 28 -8.13 -15.10 -9.79
N ASN A 29 -9.04 -14.55 -10.59
CA ASN A 29 -9.83 -15.32 -11.57
C ASN A 29 -9.15 -15.50 -12.94
N SER A 30 -8.02 -14.84 -13.19
CA SER A 30 -7.31 -14.91 -14.45
C SER A 30 -5.92 -15.53 -14.25
N ASN A 31 -5.76 -16.78 -14.68
CA ASN A 31 -4.46 -17.49 -14.62
C ASN A 31 -3.33 -16.71 -15.32
N GLN A 32 -3.66 -16.01 -16.42
CA GLN A 32 -2.69 -15.18 -17.13
C GLN A 32 -2.22 -14.02 -16.26
N LEU A 33 -3.15 -13.25 -15.68
CA LEU A 33 -2.79 -12.12 -14.81
C LEU A 33 -2.01 -12.57 -13.57
N LEU A 34 -2.38 -13.73 -13.01
CA LEU A 34 -1.70 -14.31 -11.85
C LEU A 34 -0.23 -14.67 -12.13
N GLN A 35 0.10 -15.03 -13.37
CA GLN A 35 1.45 -15.41 -13.81
C GLN A 35 2.28 -14.19 -14.24
N ASP A 36 1.67 -13.27 -14.99
CA ASP A 36 2.38 -12.13 -15.58
C ASP A 36 2.58 -10.98 -14.57
N TYR A 37 1.64 -10.80 -13.63
CA TYR A 37 1.60 -9.66 -12.71
C TYR A 37 1.80 -10.10 -11.24
N VAL A 38 2.81 -10.93 -10.97
CA VAL A 38 3.09 -11.51 -9.64
C VAL A 38 3.25 -10.45 -8.54
N VAL A 39 3.76 -9.28 -8.87
CA VAL A 39 3.97 -8.17 -7.93
C VAL A 39 2.64 -7.47 -7.58
N VAL A 40 1.68 -7.47 -8.49
CA VAL A 40 0.42 -6.71 -8.37
C VAL A 40 -0.53 -7.37 -7.37
N VAL A 41 -0.62 -8.70 -7.34
CA VAL A 41 -1.54 -9.39 -6.44
C VAL A 41 -1.19 -9.16 -4.96
N PRO A 42 0.06 -9.32 -4.49
CA PRO A 42 0.45 -8.99 -3.13
C PRO A 42 0.24 -7.51 -2.80
N ARG A 43 0.47 -6.62 -3.77
CA ARG A 43 0.19 -5.18 -3.62
C ARG A 43 -1.28 -4.92 -3.33
N LEU A 44 -2.17 -5.51 -4.14
CA LEU A 44 -3.62 -5.39 -3.95
C LEU A 44 -4.07 -5.97 -2.60
N VAL A 45 -3.42 -7.02 -2.10
CA VAL A 45 -3.67 -7.53 -0.75
C VAL A 45 -3.30 -6.48 0.31
N VAL A 46 -2.14 -5.83 0.19
CA VAL A 46 -1.75 -4.74 1.10
C VAL A 46 -2.71 -3.56 1.00
N ASP A 47 -3.11 -3.17 -0.21
CA ASP A 47 -4.05 -2.07 -0.45
C ASP A 47 -5.41 -2.33 0.22
N VAL A 48 -5.92 -3.57 0.12
CA VAL A 48 -7.14 -4.00 0.81
C VAL A 48 -6.99 -3.88 2.33
N LEU A 49 -5.85 -4.32 2.89
CA LEU A 49 -5.58 -4.20 4.33
C LEU A 49 -5.51 -2.74 4.78
N ILE A 50 -4.81 -1.88 4.03
CA ILE A 50 -4.68 -0.44 4.33
C ILE A 50 -6.05 0.24 4.33
N HIS A 51 -6.88 -0.02 3.32
CA HIS A 51 -8.21 0.57 3.26
C HIS A 51 -9.16 0.01 4.33
N GLY A 52 -9.02 -1.28 4.68
CA GLY A 52 -9.70 -1.87 5.85
C GLY A 52 -9.30 -1.17 7.16
N ILE A 53 -8.02 -0.80 7.31
CA ILE A 53 -7.54 -0.01 8.45
C ILE A 53 -8.17 1.40 8.45
N PHE A 54 -8.32 2.06 7.30
CA PHE A 54 -9.02 3.36 7.24
C PHE A 54 -10.49 3.27 7.63
N ILE A 55 -11.21 2.25 7.15
CA ILE A 55 -12.60 2.02 7.54
C ILE A 55 -12.68 1.83 9.07
N THR A 56 -11.84 0.94 9.61
CA THR A 56 -11.79 0.64 11.04
C THR A 56 -11.46 1.89 11.86
N SER A 57 -10.48 2.67 11.42
CA SER A 57 -10.08 3.93 12.04
C SER A 57 -11.22 4.95 12.05
N GLY A 58 -11.91 5.13 10.92
CA GLY A 58 -13.07 6.02 10.83
C GLY A 58 -14.21 5.60 11.78
N ILE A 59 -14.52 4.30 11.85
CA ILE A 59 -15.51 3.76 12.79
C ILE A 59 -15.08 4.03 14.25
N LEU A 60 -13.83 3.75 14.61
CA LEU A 60 -13.31 3.98 15.96
C LEU A 60 -13.38 5.45 16.35
N ILE A 61 -13.04 6.37 15.45
CA ILE A 61 -13.18 7.82 15.72
C ILE A 61 -14.65 8.18 15.96
N THR A 62 -15.59 7.64 15.17
CA THR A 62 -17.04 7.89 15.34
C THR A 62 -17.55 7.43 16.71
N ILE A 63 -16.99 6.35 17.27
CA ILE A 63 -17.34 5.80 18.58
C ILE A 63 -16.44 6.40 19.70
N ASN A 64 -15.73 7.50 19.45
CA ASN A 64 -14.85 8.20 20.39
C ASN A 64 -13.61 7.40 20.87
N TYR A 65 -13.16 6.39 20.13
CA TYR A 65 -11.90 5.67 20.37
C TYR A 65 -10.74 6.25 19.55
N ILE A 66 -10.54 7.57 19.64
CA ILE A 66 -9.60 8.34 18.81
C ILE A 66 -8.17 7.81 18.90
N CYS A 67 -7.70 7.56 20.11
CA CYS A 67 -6.34 7.10 20.37
C CYS A 67 -6.03 5.72 19.77
N ILE A 68 -6.98 4.78 19.87
CA ILE A 68 -6.87 3.45 19.25
C ILE A 68 -6.80 3.60 17.73
N SER A 69 -7.61 4.49 17.16
CA SER A 69 -7.60 4.79 15.73
C SER A 69 -6.21 5.23 15.25
N PHE A 70 -5.54 6.17 15.94
CA PHE A 70 -4.18 6.60 15.57
C PHE A 70 -3.13 5.49 15.74
N ILE A 71 -3.25 4.63 16.74
CA ILE A 71 -2.38 3.45 16.89
C ILE A 71 -2.54 2.51 15.70
N ILE A 72 -3.77 2.23 15.28
CA ILE A 72 -4.04 1.35 14.13
C ILE A 72 -3.55 2.01 12.84
N LEU A 73 -3.76 3.32 12.67
CA LEU A 73 -3.29 4.07 11.49
C LEU A 73 -1.77 3.98 11.30
N LEU A 74 -0.96 3.89 12.36
CA LEU A 74 0.48 3.66 12.24
C LEU A 74 0.81 2.44 11.37
N SER A 75 -0.02 1.40 11.46
CA SER A 75 0.12 0.18 10.66
C SER A 75 0.08 0.45 9.16
N VAL A 76 -0.67 1.48 8.72
CA VAL A 76 -0.76 1.86 7.30
C VAL A 76 0.60 2.28 6.76
N ILE A 77 1.32 3.15 7.48
CA ILE A 77 2.63 3.64 7.03
C ILE A 77 3.66 2.49 7.04
N ILE A 78 3.65 1.65 8.09
CA ILE A 78 4.57 0.52 8.18
C ILE A 78 4.34 -0.46 7.03
N LEU A 79 3.09 -0.87 6.79
CA LEU A 79 2.73 -1.75 5.67
C LEU A 79 3.16 -1.14 4.33
N GLN A 80 2.87 0.13 4.11
CA GLN A 80 3.16 0.83 2.85
C GLN A 80 4.67 0.88 2.57
N ILE A 81 5.48 1.23 3.56
CA ILE A 81 6.94 1.36 3.39
C ILE A 81 7.61 0.01 3.23
N CYS A 82 7.23 -0.99 4.04
CA CYS A 82 7.78 -2.33 3.91
C CYS A 82 7.44 -2.95 2.55
N PHE A 83 6.21 -2.74 2.06
CA PHE A 83 5.83 -3.23 0.74
C PHE A 83 6.54 -2.48 -0.39
N SER A 84 6.67 -1.15 -0.30
CA SER A 84 7.43 -0.35 -1.27
C SER A 84 8.90 -0.77 -1.32
N LEU A 85 9.53 -1.04 -0.18
CA LEU A 85 10.88 -1.55 -0.11
C LEU A 85 11.00 -2.90 -0.83
N ASN A 86 10.08 -3.82 -0.56
CA ASN A 86 10.06 -5.13 -1.20
C ASN A 86 9.88 -5.03 -2.72
N ASN A 87 8.95 -4.19 -3.16
CA ASN A 87 8.70 -3.93 -4.56
C ASN A 87 9.96 -3.39 -5.27
N ASN A 88 10.63 -2.41 -4.68
CA ASN A 88 11.82 -1.80 -5.26
C ASN A 88 13.01 -2.78 -5.25
N PHE A 89 13.11 -3.65 -4.25
CA PHE A 89 14.07 -4.75 -4.25
C PHE A 89 13.77 -5.78 -5.35
N TYR A 90 12.50 -6.15 -5.53
CA TYR A 90 12.07 -7.06 -6.60
C TYR A 90 12.38 -6.47 -7.99
N ILE A 91 12.10 -5.18 -8.20
CA ILE A 91 12.44 -4.48 -9.44
C ILE A 91 13.95 -4.52 -9.69
N LEU A 92 14.76 -4.24 -8.67
CA LEU A 92 16.22 -4.31 -8.79
C LEU A 92 16.69 -5.72 -9.19
N LEU A 93 16.10 -6.77 -8.60
CA LEU A 93 16.37 -8.15 -8.98
C LEU A 93 15.93 -8.46 -10.42
N ALA A 94 14.77 -7.96 -10.85
CA ALA A 94 14.26 -8.15 -12.20
C ALA A 94 15.16 -7.48 -13.25
N VAL A 95 15.71 -6.30 -12.95
CA VAL A 95 16.65 -5.59 -13.81
C VAL A 95 18.00 -6.30 -13.90
N ASN A 96 18.54 -6.75 -12.75
CA ASN A 96 19.88 -7.35 -12.71
C ASN A 96 19.91 -8.83 -13.13
N TYR A 97 18.83 -9.58 -12.87
CA TYR A 97 18.78 -11.02 -13.08
C TYR A 97 17.44 -11.49 -13.69
N PRO A 98 17.05 -10.98 -14.88
CA PRO A 98 15.74 -11.27 -15.47
C PRO A 98 15.51 -12.78 -15.70
N VAL A 99 16.53 -13.49 -16.20
CA VAL A 99 16.44 -14.93 -16.49
C VAL A 99 16.20 -15.75 -15.22
N LYS A 100 17.00 -15.51 -14.16
CA LYS A 100 16.87 -16.23 -12.89
C LYS A 100 15.51 -16.00 -12.25
N LEU A 101 14.95 -14.80 -12.37
CA LEU A 101 13.64 -14.48 -11.81
C LEU A 101 12.50 -15.18 -12.56
N ILE A 102 12.60 -15.28 -13.89
CA ILE A 102 11.64 -16.01 -14.74
C ILE A 102 11.73 -17.53 -14.53
N GLU A 103 12.89 -18.05 -14.15
CA GLU A 103 13.05 -19.49 -13.84
C GLU A 103 12.50 -19.86 -12.46
N LEU A 104 12.32 -18.90 -11.55
CA LEU A 104 11.76 -19.19 -10.24
C LEU A 104 10.31 -19.69 -10.38
N PRO A 105 9.94 -20.78 -9.69
CA PRO A 105 8.56 -21.23 -9.67
C PRO A 105 7.65 -20.15 -9.07
N LEU A 106 6.43 -20.04 -9.60
CA LEU A 106 5.46 -19.01 -9.23
C LEU A 106 5.29 -18.88 -7.70
N ARG A 107 5.21 -20.02 -6.99
CA ARG A 107 5.11 -20.08 -5.52
C ARG A 107 6.25 -19.35 -4.80
N LYS A 108 7.49 -19.46 -5.30
CA LYS A 108 8.65 -18.77 -4.69
C LYS A 108 8.63 -17.27 -4.96
N ARG A 109 8.13 -16.83 -6.13
CA ARG A 109 7.99 -15.40 -6.43
C ARG A 109 6.94 -14.75 -5.52
N TYR A 110 5.79 -15.41 -5.33
CA TYR A 110 4.79 -14.95 -4.36
C TYR A 110 5.32 -14.95 -2.92
N LEU A 111 6.05 -15.99 -2.51
CA LEU A 111 6.68 -16.02 -1.19
C LEU A 111 7.62 -14.83 -0.98
N LEU A 112 8.44 -14.49 -1.98
CA LEU A 112 9.32 -13.32 -1.94
C LEU A 112 8.53 -12.01 -1.83
N MET A 113 7.39 -11.90 -2.49
CA MET A 113 6.54 -10.71 -2.40
C MET A 113 5.76 -10.61 -1.06
N PHE A 114 5.42 -11.74 -0.44
CA PHE A 114 4.69 -11.79 0.83
C PHE A 114 5.58 -11.79 2.08
N ILE A 115 6.89 -12.08 1.96
CA ILE A 115 7.78 -12.17 3.12
C ILE A 115 7.79 -10.87 3.94
N TRP A 116 7.79 -9.72 3.27
CA TRP A 116 7.77 -8.42 3.93
C TRP A 116 6.41 -8.09 4.54
N LEU A 117 5.31 -8.53 3.92
CA LEU A 117 3.99 -8.42 4.54
C LEU A 117 3.94 -9.20 5.85
N ILE A 118 4.48 -10.43 5.84
CA ILE A 118 4.55 -11.28 7.04
C ILE A 118 5.40 -10.62 8.11
N ILE A 119 6.59 -10.10 7.76
CA ILE A 119 7.46 -9.39 8.70
C ILE A 119 6.76 -8.15 9.28
N SER A 120 6.10 -7.33 8.45
CA SER A 120 5.36 -6.16 8.91
C SER A 120 4.24 -6.55 9.88
N LEU A 121 3.46 -7.59 9.57
CA LEU A 121 2.41 -8.07 10.46
C LEU A 121 2.97 -8.57 11.80
N ILE A 122 4.08 -9.31 11.78
CA ILE A 122 4.77 -9.78 13.00
C ILE A 122 5.22 -8.59 13.87
N VAL A 123 5.72 -7.52 13.26
CA VAL A 123 6.13 -6.31 14.00
C VAL A 123 4.91 -5.58 14.55
N LEU A 124 3.82 -5.48 13.78
CA LEU A 124 2.62 -4.73 14.14
C LEU A 124 1.79 -5.37 15.25
N ILE A 125 1.69 -6.71 15.27
CA ILE A 125 0.86 -7.45 16.24
C ILE A 125 1.24 -7.10 17.70
N PRO A 126 2.52 -7.14 18.12
CA PRO A 126 2.93 -6.70 19.45
C PRO A 126 2.57 -5.25 19.75
N PHE A 127 2.68 -4.33 18.79
CA PHE A 127 2.33 -2.92 19.02
C PHE A 127 0.85 -2.74 19.32
N VAL A 128 -0.02 -3.51 18.67
CA VAL A 128 -1.47 -3.48 18.90
C VAL A 128 -1.85 -4.16 20.22
N ILE A 129 -1.16 -5.25 20.60
CA ILE A 129 -1.48 -6.03 21.81
C ILE A 129 -0.91 -5.40 23.09
N ILE A 130 0.34 -4.92 23.06
CA ILE A 130 1.09 -4.55 24.28
C ILE A 130 0.68 -3.18 24.81
N LYS A 131 0.26 -2.26 23.95
CA LYS A 131 -0.18 -0.95 24.41
C LYS A 131 -1.59 -1.04 24.98
N ASN A 132 -1.66 -1.04 26.30
CA ASN A 132 -2.90 -0.92 27.06
C ASN A 132 -3.71 0.25 26.48
N VAL A 133 -4.85 -0.10 25.90
CA VAL A 133 -5.80 0.78 25.20
C VAL A 133 -6.23 2.01 26.03
N THR A 134 -5.96 1.98 27.33
CA THR A 134 -6.34 2.98 28.32
C THR A 134 -5.37 4.14 28.45
N ILE A 135 -4.10 4.02 28.05
CA ILE A 135 -3.08 5.08 28.24
C ILE A 135 -2.55 5.53 26.88
N CYS A 136 -2.97 6.72 26.45
CA CYS A 136 -2.54 7.36 25.21
C CYS A 136 -1.20 8.08 25.37
N ASP A 137 -0.22 7.38 25.95
CA ASP A 137 1.13 7.89 26.07
C ASP A 137 2.06 7.14 25.13
N LEU A 138 2.29 7.75 23.97
CA LEU A 138 3.11 7.16 22.92
C LEU A 138 4.22 8.10 22.45
N LYS A 139 4.47 9.22 23.16
CA LYS A 139 5.34 10.31 22.70
C LYS A 139 6.74 9.82 22.30
N ASP A 140 7.35 8.95 23.09
CA ASP A 140 8.72 8.49 22.81
C ASP A 140 8.77 7.32 21.82
N SER A 141 7.82 6.39 21.89
CA SER A 141 7.81 5.22 20.98
C SER A 141 7.59 5.63 19.53
N TYR A 142 6.72 6.61 19.26
CA TYR A 142 6.41 7.04 17.90
C TYR A 142 7.58 7.71 17.21
N ARG A 143 8.38 8.51 17.92
CA ARG A 143 9.54 9.20 17.33
C ARG A 143 10.53 8.19 16.73
N ILE A 144 10.87 7.15 17.49
CA ILE A 144 11.77 6.09 17.02
C ILE A 144 11.17 5.36 15.82
N ILE A 145 9.88 5.02 15.89
CA ILE A 145 9.19 4.32 14.79
C ILE A 145 9.17 5.19 13.51
N TYR A 146 8.88 6.48 13.61
CA TYR A 146 8.88 7.39 12.46
C TYR A 146 10.27 7.62 11.86
N ILE A 147 11.33 7.61 12.69
CA ILE A 147 12.71 7.63 12.20
C ILE A 147 13.01 6.35 11.41
N ILE A 148 12.66 5.18 11.96
CA ILE A 148 12.87 3.88 11.29
C ILE A 148 12.13 3.86 9.94
N ILE A 149 10.86 4.27 9.93
CA ILE A 149 10.02 4.50 8.74
C ILE A 149 10.74 5.38 7.72
N GLY A 150 11.27 6.53 8.14
CA GLY A 150 12.02 7.45 7.29
C GLY A 150 13.24 6.81 6.65
N VAL A 151 14.04 6.10 7.44
CA VAL A 151 15.23 5.39 6.95
C VAL A 151 14.84 4.35 5.91
N PHE A 152 13.82 3.52 6.17
CA PHE A 152 13.35 2.54 5.20
C PHE A 152 12.79 3.17 3.93
N SER A 153 12.09 4.32 4.04
CA SER A 153 11.62 5.06 2.87
C SER A 153 12.79 5.57 2.02
N VAL A 154 13.83 6.13 2.65
CA VAL A 154 15.05 6.58 1.92
C VAL A 154 15.73 5.39 1.22
N ILE A 155 15.92 4.27 1.91
CA ILE A 155 16.50 3.05 1.32
C ILE A 155 15.66 2.56 0.13
N SER A 156 14.33 2.49 0.28
CA SER A 156 13.41 2.09 -0.78
C SER A 156 13.57 2.98 -2.03
N ASN A 157 13.68 4.30 -1.84
CA ASN A 157 13.86 5.24 -2.94
C ASN A 157 15.27 5.17 -3.57
N ILE A 158 16.31 4.86 -2.79
CA ILE A 158 17.66 4.61 -3.34
C ILE A 158 17.64 3.38 -4.26
N LEU A 159 16.97 2.28 -3.87
CA LEU A 159 16.91 1.05 -4.68
C LEU A 159 16.27 1.27 -6.05
N ILE A 160 15.18 2.05 -6.13
CA ILE A 160 14.54 2.34 -7.42
C ILE A 160 15.41 3.26 -8.29
N ILE A 161 16.13 4.22 -7.68
CA ILE A 161 17.09 5.06 -8.39
C ILE A 161 18.24 4.22 -8.97
N ILE A 162 18.81 3.31 -8.18
CA ILE A 162 19.86 2.38 -8.67
C ILE A 162 19.33 1.56 -9.85
N SER A 163 18.09 1.07 -9.76
CA SER A 163 17.46 0.30 -10.83
C SER A 163 17.35 1.10 -12.14
N ILE A 164 17.08 2.42 -12.08
CA ILE A 164 17.06 3.32 -13.26
C ILE A 164 18.43 3.41 -13.93
N PHE A 165 19.51 3.39 -13.14
CA PHE A 165 20.88 3.42 -13.67
C PHE A 165 21.32 2.09 -14.28
N CYS A 166 20.79 0.96 -13.80
CA CYS A 166 21.10 -0.37 -14.34
C CYS A 166 20.40 -0.67 -15.67
N VAL A 167 19.25 -0.03 -15.95
CA VAL A 167 18.49 -0.28 -17.19
C VAL A 167 19.11 0.43 -18.40
N LYS A 168 19.40 -0.35 -19.46
CA LYS A 168 19.91 0.17 -20.75
C LYS A 168 18.79 0.63 -21.70
N ASN A 169 17.62 -0.01 -21.67
CA ASN A 169 16.51 0.29 -22.57
C ASN A 169 15.80 1.59 -22.17
N SER A 170 15.69 2.55 -23.10
CA SER A 170 15.06 3.85 -22.87
C SER A 170 13.57 3.74 -22.47
N LYS A 171 12.83 2.77 -23.02
CA LYS A 171 11.41 2.57 -22.68
C LYS A 171 11.24 2.15 -21.22
N THR A 172 11.94 1.09 -20.82
CA THR A 172 11.93 0.57 -19.44
C THR A 172 12.47 1.61 -18.46
N LYS A 173 13.48 2.39 -18.86
CA LYS A 173 14.00 3.48 -18.04
C LYS A 173 12.95 4.56 -17.77
N ARG A 174 12.13 4.92 -18.76
CA ARG A 174 11.04 5.89 -18.63
C ARG A 174 9.91 5.36 -17.74
N GLU A 175 9.52 4.10 -17.90
CA GLU A 175 8.52 3.44 -17.05
C GLU A 175 8.98 3.42 -15.58
N LEU A 176 10.23 3.02 -15.35
CA LEU A 176 10.81 2.98 -14.01
C LEU A 176 10.98 4.38 -13.39
N ALA A 177 11.28 5.40 -14.19
CA ALA A 177 11.32 6.78 -13.73
C ALA A 177 9.94 7.30 -13.28
N ASN A 178 8.86 6.86 -13.94
CA ASN A 178 7.51 7.19 -13.50
C ASN A 178 7.16 6.45 -12.20
N GLU A 179 7.48 5.17 -12.08
CA GLU A 179 7.34 4.41 -10.83
C GLU A 179 8.16 5.02 -9.68
N ALA A 180 9.36 5.54 -9.95
CA ALA A 180 10.17 6.24 -8.94
C ALA A 180 9.48 7.51 -8.43
N LYS A 181 8.94 8.34 -9.32
CA LYS A 181 8.19 9.55 -8.92
C LYS A 181 7.00 9.20 -8.04
N ILE A 182 6.28 8.17 -8.43
CA ILE A 182 5.11 7.60 -7.74
C ILE A 182 5.52 7.08 -6.34
N SER A 183 6.60 6.30 -6.25
CA SER A 183 7.14 5.76 -4.98
C SER A 183 7.63 6.87 -4.03
N ILE A 184 8.32 7.89 -4.55
CA ILE A 184 8.76 9.06 -3.76
C ILE A 184 7.55 9.77 -3.15
N LEU A 185 6.53 10.06 -3.96
CA LEU A 185 5.34 10.76 -3.49
C LEU A 185 4.57 9.95 -2.44
N ALA A 186 4.51 8.62 -2.61
CA ALA A 186 3.75 7.74 -1.74
C ALA A 186 4.44 7.38 -0.42
N THR A 187 5.77 7.41 -0.38
CA THR A 187 6.53 6.94 0.79
C THR A 187 7.33 8.04 1.45
N LEU A 188 8.10 8.81 0.67
CA LEU A 188 9.05 9.76 1.22
C LEU A 188 8.32 10.97 1.80
N LEU A 189 7.36 11.53 1.06
CA LEU A 189 6.61 12.70 1.52
C LEU A 189 5.83 12.43 2.82
N PRO A 190 5.03 11.34 2.93
CA PRO A 190 4.38 10.99 4.20
C PRO A 190 5.37 10.70 5.33
N SER A 191 6.51 10.06 5.03
CA SER A 191 7.53 9.78 6.05
C SER A 191 8.14 11.07 6.62
N ILE A 192 8.51 12.01 5.74
CA ILE A 192 9.03 13.32 6.14
C ILE A 192 7.99 14.09 6.95
N GLY A 193 6.73 14.09 6.51
CA GLY A 193 5.63 14.75 7.23
C GLY A 193 5.43 14.19 8.65
N CYS A 194 5.47 12.86 8.81
CA CYS A 194 5.33 12.22 10.12
C CYS A 194 6.54 12.49 11.03
N ILE A 195 7.75 12.49 10.47
CA ILE A 195 8.97 12.85 11.22
C ILE A 195 8.87 14.31 11.68
N ALA A 196 8.54 15.24 10.79
CA ALA A 196 8.39 16.65 11.12
C ALA A 196 7.34 16.85 12.23
N ALA A 197 6.16 16.25 12.12
CA ALA A 197 5.12 16.33 13.15
C ALA A 197 5.57 15.79 14.52
N SER A 198 6.45 14.78 14.54
CA SER A 198 6.97 14.19 15.77
C SER A 198 8.09 15.00 16.45
N TRP A 199 8.79 15.85 15.70
CA TRP A 199 9.96 16.61 16.14
C TRP A 199 9.67 18.09 16.43
N TYR A 200 8.77 18.73 15.69
CA TYR A 200 8.46 20.13 15.92
C TYR A 200 7.51 20.31 17.11
N ASP A 201 7.79 21.33 17.93
CA ASP A 201 6.93 21.78 19.03
C ASP A 201 5.73 22.60 18.49
N ILE A 202 4.87 21.93 17.74
CA ILE A 202 3.57 22.44 17.31
C ILE A 202 2.46 21.93 18.24
N THR A 203 1.29 22.58 18.20
CA THR A 203 0.11 22.16 18.97
C THR A 203 -0.28 20.72 18.61
N GLU A 204 -0.80 19.94 19.57
CA GLU A 204 -1.21 18.55 19.32
C GLU A 204 -2.26 18.46 18.19
N GLU A 205 -3.16 19.44 18.09
CA GLU A 205 -4.12 19.55 16.97
C GLU A 205 -3.43 19.69 15.60
N ALA A 206 -2.33 20.44 15.53
CA ALA A 206 -1.55 20.59 14.31
C ALA A 206 -0.81 19.29 13.96
N LYS A 207 -0.31 18.54 14.96
CA LYS A 207 0.30 17.22 14.73
C LYS A 207 -0.72 16.25 14.14
N ASP A 208 -1.90 16.17 14.74
CA ASP A 208 -2.98 15.31 14.26
C ASP A 208 -3.39 15.65 12.83
N MET A 209 -3.47 16.95 12.50
CA MET A 209 -3.75 17.39 11.13
C MET A 209 -2.68 16.94 10.13
N VAL A 210 -1.40 17.04 10.49
CA VAL A 210 -0.30 16.58 9.63
C VAL A 210 -0.35 15.06 9.44
N TYR A 211 -0.57 14.29 10.52
CA TYR A 211 -0.69 12.84 10.42
C TYR A 211 -1.88 12.44 9.54
N VAL A 212 -3.06 13.04 9.74
CA VAL A 212 -4.25 12.79 8.91
C VAL A 212 -3.96 13.10 7.44
N LEU A 213 -3.29 14.23 7.15
CA LEU A 213 -2.91 14.58 5.78
C LEU A 213 -1.98 13.53 5.15
N CYS A 214 -0.97 13.07 5.88
CA CYS A 214 -0.06 12.01 5.42
C CYS A 214 -0.82 10.71 5.10
N TYR A 215 -1.74 10.27 5.97
CA TYR A 215 -2.57 9.08 5.72
C TYR A 215 -3.50 9.27 4.52
N CYS A 216 -4.11 10.45 4.37
CA CYS A 216 -4.99 10.74 3.23
C CYS A 216 -4.22 10.71 1.90
N LEU A 217 -3.00 11.24 1.87
CA LEU A 217 -2.14 11.17 0.69
C LEU A 217 -1.80 9.73 0.30
N ILE A 218 -1.50 8.87 1.29
CA ILE A 218 -1.28 7.43 1.05
C ILE A 218 -2.56 6.79 0.48
N GLY A 219 -3.73 7.08 1.05
CA GLY A 219 -5.01 6.55 0.58
C GLY A 219 -5.35 6.95 -0.85
N LEU A 220 -5.23 8.25 -1.16
CA LEU A 220 -5.48 8.78 -2.51
C LEU A 220 -4.49 8.20 -3.52
N TYR A 221 -3.24 8.04 -3.13
CA TYR A 221 -2.22 7.40 -3.96
C TYR A 221 -2.60 5.96 -4.32
N ILE A 222 -3.01 5.15 -3.35
CA ILE A 222 -3.41 3.75 -3.57
C ILE A 222 -4.60 3.69 -4.52
N ILE A 223 -5.63 4.52 -4.29
CA ILE A 223 -6.81 4.62 -5.16
C ILE A 223 -6.37 4.98 -6.59
N SER A 224 -5.54 6.02 -6.75
CA SER A 224 -5.05 6.43 -8.07
C SER A 224 -4.31 5.30 -8.77
N ASN A 225 -3.42 4.60 -8.08
CA ASN A 225 -2.67 3.48 -8.63
C ASN A 225 -3.59 2.33 -9.07
N ASN A 226 -4.62 2.05 -8.28
CA ASN A 226 -5.59 1.00 -8.59
C ASN A 226 -6.48 1.37 -9.78
N VAL A 227 -6.83 2.65 -9.94
CA VAL A 227 -7.46 3.14 -11.17
C VAL A 227 -6.54 2.92 -12.38
N PHE A 228 -5.24 3.20 -12.27
CA PHE A 228 -4.29 2.93 -13.36
C PHE A 228 -4.20 1.44 -13.70
N ILE A 229 -4.14 0.56 -12.71
CA ILE A 229 -4.15 -0.91 -12.93
C ILE A 229 -5.44 -1.34 -13.64
N LEU A 230 -6.59 -0.78 -13.22
CA LEU A 230 -7.87 -1.08 -13.83
C LEU A 230 -7.88 -0.71 -15.32
N LEU A 231 -7.22 0.37 -15.72
CA LEU A 231 -7.13 0.83 -17.11
C LEU A 231 -6.16 0.01 -17.99
N ASN A 232 -5.42 -0.94 -17.43
CA ASN A 232 -4.53 -1.81 -18.21
C ASN A 232 -5.36 -2.71 -19.16
N ASP A 233 -4.94 -2.79 -20.43
CA ASP A 233 -5.59 -3.57 -21.48
C ASP A 233 -5.78 -5.04 -21.12
N ASP A 234 -4.81 -5.67 -20.44
CA ASP A 234 -4.89 -7.08 -20.05
C ASP A 234 -5.94 -7.29 -18.95
N VAL A 235 -6.05 -6.34 -18.03
CA VAL A 235 -7.09 -6.32 -16.99
C VAL A 235 -8.47 -6.11 -17.62
N GLN A 236 -8.58 -5.18 -18.57
CA GLN A 236 -9.82 -4.94 -19.33
C GLN A 236 -10.28 -6.16 -20.14
N LYS A 237 -9.33 -6.88 -20.78
CA LYS A 237 -9.61 -8.16 -21.45
C LYS A 237 -10.10 -9.22 -20.46
N ALA A 238 -9.45 -9.34 -19.29
CA ALA A 238 -9.87 -10.27 -18.25
C ALA A 238 -11.29 -9.96 -17.73
N ILE A 239 -11.61 -8.68 -17.49
CA ILE A 239 -12.96 -8.23 -17.11
C ILE A 239 -14.00 -8.65 -18.16
N LYS A 240 -13.72 -8.40 -19.45
CA LYS A 240 -14.61 -8.83 -20.55
C LYS A 240 -14.77 -10.35 -20.57
N GLY A 241 -13.71 -11.11 -20.31
CA GLY A 241 -13.73 -12.57 -20.20
C GLY A 241 -14.61 -13.07 -19.05
N ILE A 242 -14.47 -12.48 -17.86
CA ILE A 242 -15.28 -12.80 -16.67
C ILE A 242 -16.75 -12.44 -16.91
N SER A 243 -17.02 -11.24 -17.44
CA SER A 243 -18.39 -10.78 -17.76
C SER A 243 -19.11 -11.75 -18.71
N ARG A 244 -18.40 -12.26 -19.74
CA ARG A 244 -18.95 -13.27 -20.66
C ARG A 244 -19.31 -14.59 -19.99
N ARG A 245 -18.56 -15.01 -18.96
CA ARG A 245 -18.84 -16.24 -18.18
C ARG A 245 -20.02 -16.08 -17.22
N ILE A 246 -20.23 -14.87 -16.70
CA ILE A 246 -21.31 -14.56 -15.74
C ILE A 246 -22.66 -14.33 -16.45
N ARG A 247 -22.66 -13.95 -17.73
CA ARG A 247 -23.90 -13.81 -18.49
C ARG A 247 -24.69 -15.12 -18.43
N PRO A 248 -25.95 -15.10 -17.96
CA PRO A 248 -26.77 -16.29 -17.93
C PRO A 248 -26.90 -16.86 -19.35
N ILE A 249 -26.78 -18.18 -19.50
CA ILE A 249 -26.98 -18.93 -20.76
C ILE A 249 -28.44 -18.83 -21.28
N ARG A 250 -29.24 -17.86 -20.81
CA ARG A 250 -30.67 -17.72 -21.08
C ARG A 250 -31.02 -16.90 -22.33
N PHE A 251 -30.19 -16.88 -23.37
CA PHE A 251 -30.55 -16.26 -24.65
C PHE A 251 -30.42 -17.17 -25.88
N ASN A 252 -30.22 -18.49 -25.70
CA ASN A 252 -30.14 -19.44 -26.82
C ASN A 252 -31.31 -20.44 -26.91
N ASN A 253 -32.43 -20.20 -26.22
CA ASN A 253 -33.64 -21.05 -26.30
C ASN A 253 -34.93 -20.24 -26.61
N ILE A 254 -34.85 -19.19 -27.44
CA ILE A 254 -36.01 -18.61 -28.15
C ILE A 254 -35.69 -18.64 -29.64
#